data_AF-A0A0S7YWR4-F1
#
_entry.id   AF-A0A0S7YWR4-F1
#
_cell.length_a   1.000
_cell.length_b   1.000
_cell.length_c   1.000
_cell.angle_alpha   90.00
_cell.angle_beta   90.00
_cell.angle_gamma   90.00
#
_symmetry.space_group_name_H-M   'P 1'
#
loop_
_entity.id
_entity.type
_entity.pdbx_description
1 polymer ?
#
loop_
_entity_poly.entity_id
_entity_poly.type
_entity_poly.pdbx_seq_one_letter_code
_entity_poly.pdbx_strand_id
1 'polypeptide(L)'
;DPAGGTNQVVQAIKQGFAELWAGTTVSTLAGDAVPRIPLAAGSTQMSVRVYSPDAGIPVRLKVEDASNAAISVETEATTAAVNTWEILVFDFANQAAGTAPFDEANTYDKVSIFFNFGTTGADAGEKTYYFDDVAVVP
;
A
#
# COMPACT_ATOMS: atom_id res chain seq x y z
N ASP A 1 3.70 -18.45 2.38
CA ASP A 1 3.22 -17.61 3.51
C ASP A 1 4.19 -17.69 4.70
N PRO A 2 4.61 -16.57 5.32
CA PRO A 2 5.50 -16.54 6.49
C PRO A 2 4.95 -17.27 7.73
N ALA A 3 3.64 -17.47 7.82
CA ALA A 3 2.97 -18.21 8.91
C ALA A 3 2.82 -19.72 8.61
N GLY A 4 3.48 -20.24 7.56
CA GLY A 4 3.45 -21.67 7.21
C GLY A 4 2.28 -22.11 6.33
N GLY A 5 1.48 -21.17 5.81
CA GLY A 5 0.43 -21.43 4.83
C GLY A 5 0.95 -21.78 3.43
N THR A 6 0.11 -22.46 2.65
CA THR A 6 0.40 -22.87 1.26
C THR A 6 -0.01 -21.83 0.22
N ASN A 7 -0.70 -20.76 0.61
CA ASN A 7 -1.02 -19.62 -0.24
C ASN A 7 0.26 -18.88 -0.69
N GLN A 8 0.18 -18.37 -1.92
CA GLN A 8 1.16 -17.41 -2.43
C GLN A 8 0.84 -16.04 -1.86
N VAL A 9 1.88 -15.34 -1.41
CA VAL A 9 1.79 -13.98 -0.88
C VAL A 9 2.91 -13.17 -1.49
N VAL A 10 2.75 -11.85 -1.53
CA VAL A 10 3.83 -10.97 -1.99
C VAL A 10 4.84 -10.81 -0.85
N GLN A 11 6.13 -10.94 -1.17
CA GLN A 11 7.24 -10.57 -0.30
C GLN A 11 7.82 -9.24 -0.77
N ALA A 12 7.85 -8.25 0.12
CA ALA A 12 8.45 -6.94 -0.11
C ALA A 12 9.63 -6.73 0.84
N ILE A 13 10.83 -6.53 0.29
CA ILE A 13 12.06 -6.29 1.08
C ILE A 13 12.40 -4.81 0.99
N LYS A 14 12.30 -4.09 2.12
CA LYS A 14 12.86 -2.74 2.24
C LYS A 14 14.33 -2.88 2.62
N GLN A 15 15.19 -2.77 1.63
CA GLN A 15 16.65 -2.93 1.75
C GLN A 15 17.25 -1.94 2.76
N GLY A 16 18.39 -2.28 3.36
CA GLY A 16 19.08 -1.40 4.32
C GLY A 16 19.59 -0.07 3.74
N PHE A 17 19.60 0.08 2.41
CA PHE A 17 19.92 1.33 1.71
C PHE A 17 18.68 1.95 1.02
N ALA A 18 17.48 1.46 1.32
CA ALA A 18 16.25 1.96 0.72
C ALA A 18 15.95 3.39 1.16
N GLU A 19 15.46 4.20 0.22
CA GLU A 19 14.99 5.55 0.50
C GLU A 19 13.70 5.54 1.35
N LEU A 20 13.37 6.70 1.94
CA LEU A 20 12.20 6.89 2.82
C LEU A 20 10.84 6.66 2.12
N TRP A 21 10.85 6.53 0.80
CA TRP A 21 9.71 6.39 -0.10
C TRP A 21 9.81 5.14 -0.99
N ALA A 22 10.68 4.18 -0.64
CA ALA A 22 10.78 2.90 -1.35
C ALA A 22 9.49 2.07 -1.17
N GLY A 23 8.90 1.60 -2.27
CA GLY A 23 7.65 0.84 -2.28
C GLY A 23 7.60 -0.24 -3.34
N THR A 24 6.47 -0.94 -3.38
CA THR A 24 6.17 -2.03 -4.33
C THR A 24 4.87 -1.73 -5.05
N THR A 25 4.89 -1.80 -6.38
CA THR A 25 3.70 -1.62 -7.22
C THR A 25 3.11 -2.98 -7.55
N VAL A 26 1.80 -3.12 -7.40
CA VAL A 26 1.06 -4.32 -7.80
C VAL A 26 0.54 -4.10 -9.22
N SER A 27 0.78 -5.05 -10.11
CA SER A 27 0.27 -5.00 -11.47
C SER A 27 -0.20 -6.38 -11.92
N THR A 28 -1.32 -6.38 -12.66
CA THR A 28 -1.89 -7.57 -13.32
C THR A 28 -2.12 -7.33 -14.81
N LEU A 29 -1.87 -6.11 -15.28
CA LEU A 29 -1.99 -5.67 -16.66
C LEU A 29 -0.65 -5.04 -17.11
N ALA A 30 -0.48 -4.84 -18.42
CA ALA A 30 0.68 -4.15 -18.97
C ALA A 30 0.77 -2.69 -18.49
N GLY A 31 1.98 -2.15 -18.40
CA GLY A 31 2.20 -0.74 -18.00
C GLY A 31 2.09 -0.50 -16.50
N ASP A 32 2.37 -1.52 -15.67
CA ASP A 32 2.24 -1.46 -14.21
C ASP A 32 0.83 -1.12 -13.71
N ALA A 33 -0.19 -1.61 -14.42
CA ALA A 33 -1.59 -1.31 -14.15
C ALA A 33 -2.35 -2.51 -13.54
N VAL A 34 -3.51 -2.20 -12.98
CA VAL A 34 -4.56 -3.10 -12.51
C VAL A 34 -5.89 -2.68 -13.18
N PRO A 35 -6.96 -3.49 -13.13
CA PRO A 35 -8.28 -3.01 -13.52
C PRO A 35 -8.66 -1.75 -12.72
N ARG A 36 -9.50 -0.88 -13.30
CA ARG A 36 -9.99 0.34 -12.62
C ARG A 36 -10.45 0.01 -11.20
N ILE A 37 -9.87 0.70 -10.23
CA ILE A 37 -10.21 0.58 -8.82
C ILE A 37 -11.53 1.35 -8.61
N PRO A 38 -12.63 0.68 -8.19
CA PRO A 38 -13.97 1.27 -8.18
C PRO A 38 -14.21 2.12 -6.92
N LEU A 39 -13.34 3.09 -6.63
CA LEU A 39 -13.56 4.08 -5.57
C LEU A 39 -14.58 5.12 -6.02
N ALA A 40 -15.44 5.57 -5.09
CA ALA A 40 -16.48 6.57 -5.34
C ALA A 40 -16.78 7.37 -4.05
N ALA A 41 -17.51 8.48 -4.14
CA ALA A 41 -18.02 9.15 -2.94
C ALA A 41 -18.81 8.16 -2.06
N GLY A 42 -18.37 8.02 -0.79
CA GLY A 42 -18.95 7.07 0.18
C GLY A 42 -18.39 5.65 0.11
N SER A 43 -17.53 5.32 -0.86
CA SER A 43 -16.80 4.05 -0.96
C SER A 43 -15.34 4.36 -1.34
N THR A 44 -14.59 4.90 -0.37
CA THR A 44 -13.21 5.38 -0.54
C THR A 44 -12.19 4.47 0.16
N GLN A 45 -12.61 3.28 0.58
CA GLN A 45 -11.79 2.40 1.40
C GLN A 45 -11.23 1.22 0.61
N MET A 46 -9.98 0.90 0.88
CA MET A 46 -9.34 -0.34 0.46
C MET A 46 -8.76 -1.06 1.68
N SER A 47 -8.73 -2.38 1.63
CA SER A 47 -8.06 -3.20 2.63
C SER A 47 -6.86 -3.92 2.02
N VAL A 48 -5.81 -4.09 2.83
CA VAL A 48 -4.70 -4.97 2.50
C VAL A 48 -4.40 -5.83 3.72
N ARG A 49 -4.26 -7.14 3.51
CA ARG A 49 -3.78 -8.04 4.55
C ARG A 49 -2.25 -7.98 4.58
N VAL A 50 -1.66 -7.62 5.71
CA VAL A 50 -0.21 -7.42 5.85
C VAL A 50 0.38 -8.27 6.96
N TYR A 51 1.66 -8.61 6.80
CA TYR A 51 2.48 -9.25 7.82
C TYR A 51 3.75 -8.42 7.98
N SER A 52 3.90 -7.80 9.15
CA SER A 52 5.01 -6.90 9.46
C SER A 52 5.87 -7.45 10.61
N PRO A 53 7.22 -7.32 10.55
CA PRO A 53 8.09 -7.59 11.68
C PRO A 53 8.00 -6.52 12.78
N ASP A 54 7.38 -5.38 12.50
CA ASP A 54 7.27 -4.24 13.42
C ASP A 54 5.80 -3.73 13.50
N ALA A 55 5.35 -3.41 14.71
CA ALA A 55 4.10 -2.69 14.97
C ALA A 55 4.38 -1.19 15.10
N GLY A 56 3.34 -0.37 14.91
CA GLY A 56 3.43 1.09 15.03
C GLY A 56 4.11 1.79 13.85
N ILE A 57 4.33 1.09 12.73
CA ILE A 57 4.92 1.70 11.53
C ILE A 57 3.81 2.19 10.57
N PRO A 58 4.03 3.33 9.89
CA PRO A 58 3.12 3.78 8.84
C PRO A 58 3.29 2.92 7.60
N VAL A 59 2.20 2.33 7.12
CA VAL A 59 2.10 1.76 5.79
C VAL A 59 1.32 2.74 4.94
N ARG A 60 1.86 3.11 3.79
CA ARG A 60 1.19 4.00 2.84
C ARG A 60 0.65 3.22 1.67
N LEU A 61 -0.59 3.50 1.29
CA LEU A 61 -1.19 3.01 0.06
C LEU A 61 -1.43 4.19 -0.88
N LYS A 62 -0.98 4.03 -2.12
CA LYS A 62 -1.14 5.01 -3.19
C LYS A 62 -1.93 4.40 -4.33
N VAL A 63 -2.91 5.13 -4.83
CA VAL A 63 -3.60 4.81 -6.08
C VAL A 63 -3.40 5.94 -7.09
N GLU A 64 -3.18 5.58 -8.35
CA GLU A 64 -2.80 6.50 -9.42
C GLU A 64 -3.46 6.13 -10.75
N ASP A 65 -3.49 7.08 -11.67
CA ASP A 65 -3.69 6.79 -13.09
C ASP A 65 -2.37 6.25 -13.68
N ALA A 66 -2.40 5.04 -14.23
CA ALA A 66 -1.24 4.36 -14.80
C ALA A 66 -0.64 5.11 -16.00
N SER A 67 -1.45 5.92 -16.70
CA SER A 67 -1.04 6.73 -17.85
C SER A 67 -0.64 8.16 -17.49
N ASN A 68 -1.04 8.64 -16.30
CA ASN A 68 -0.77 10.00 -15.83
C ASN A 68 -0.51 10.07 -14.31
N ALA A 69 0.76 9.95 -13.91
CA ALA A 69 1.17 9.99 -12.51
C ALA A 69 0.90 11.33 -11.78
N ALA A 70 0.46 12.39 -12.48
CA ALA A 70 -0.02 13.60 -11.81
C ALA A 70 -1.40 13.40 -11.15
N ILE A 71 -2.13 12.35 -11.54
CA ILE A 71 -3.39 11.93 -10.93
C ILE A 71 -3.06 10.83 -9.92
N SER A 72 -3.07 11.17 -8.64
CA SER A 72 -2.86 10.22 -7.56
C SER A 72 -3.53 10.67 -6.27
N VAL A 73 -3.80 9.71 -5.38
CA VAL A 73 -4.17 9.97 -3.99
C VAL A 73 -3.47 8.92 -3.10
N GLU A 74 -3.03 9.36 -1.94
CA GLU A 74 -2.29 8.56 -0.97
C GLU A 74 -3.00 8.62 0.38
N THR A 75 -3.02 7.51 1.11
CA THR A 75 -3.48 7.46 2.50
C THR A 75 -2.65 6.45 3.29
N GLU A 76 -2.77 6.47 4.61
CA GLU A 76 -1.95 5.65 5.50
C GLU A 76 -2.79 4.88 6.52
N ALA A 77 -2.26 3.72 6.89
CA ALA A 77 -2.71 2.94 8.03
C ALA A 77 -1.47 2.49 8.83
N THR A 78 -1.64 2.29 10.13
CA THR A 78 -0.54 1.90 11.03
C THR A 78 -0.67 0.43 11.41
N THR A 79 0.43 -0.32 11.34
CA THR A 79 0.45 -1.71 11.83
C THR A 79 0.22 -1.77 13.33
N ALA A 80 -0.52 -2.76 13.80
CA ALA A 80 -0.74 -3.00 15.23
C ALA A 80 -0.10 -4.30 15.70
N ALA A 81 0.19 -5.23 14.78
CA ALA A 81 0.69 -6.55 15.09
C ALA A 81 2.17 -6.73 14.70
N VAL A 82 2.85 -7.65 15.39
CA VAL A 82 4.21 -8.07 15.09
C VAL A 82 4.17 -9.54 14.67
N ASN A 83 4.79 -9.85 13.54
CA ASN A 83 4.94 -11.21 13.01
C ASN A 83 3.61 -11.98 12.96
N THR A 84 2.52 -11.27 12.67
CA THR A 84 1.16 -11.81 12.60
C THR A 84 0.43 -11.12 11.46
N TRP A 85 -0.40 -11.87 10.75
CA TRP A 85 -1.29 -11.31 9.73
C TRP A 85 -2.34 -10.39 10.35
N GLU A 86 -2.44 -9.17 9.84
CA GLU A 86 -3.49 -8.21 10.19
C GLU A 86 -4.08 -7.58 8.92
N ILE A 87 -5.27 -6.99 9.03
CA ILE A 87 -5.90 -6.26 7.93
C ILE A 87 -5.75 -4.77 8.23
N LEU A 88 -5.10 -4.06 7.32
CA LEU A 88 -5.07 -2.61 7.32
C LEU A 88 -6.16 -2.07 6.40
N VAL A 89 -6.90 -1.08 6.87
CA VAL A 89 -7.91 -0.35 6.09
C VAL A 89 -7.39 1.04 5.80
N PHE A 90 -7.38 1.38 4.52
CA PHE A 90 -6.89 2.62 3.95
C PHE A 90 -8.08 3.42 3.46
N ASP A 91 -8.29 4.63 3.98
CA ASP A 91 -9.40 5.50 3.59
C ASP A 91 -8.90 6.71 2.80
N PHE A 92 -9.18 6.73 1.50
CA PHE A 92 -8.77 7.80 0.59
C PHE A 92 -9.56 9.10 0.79
N ALA A 93 -10.63 9.10 1.58
CA ALA A 93 -11.25 10.34 2.07
C ALA A 93 -10.36 11.08 3.09
N ASN A 94 -9.38 10.38 3.68
CA ASN A 94 -8.40 10.91 4.62
C ASN A 94 -7.00 10.88 3.98
N GLN A 95 -6.79 11.68 2.94
CA GLN A 95 -5.53 11.69 2.23
C GLN A 95 -4.35 12.09 3.14
N ALA A 96 -3.18 11.50 2.86
CA ALA A 96 -1.94 11.83 3.54
C ALA A 96 -1.58 13.31 3.34
N ALA A 97 -1.00 13.94 4.37
CA ALA A 97 -0.64 15.35 4.29
C ALA A 97 0.34 15.63 3.15
N GLY A 98 0.06 16.68 2.37
CA GLY A 98 0.89 17.09 1.23
C GLY A 98 0.57 16.36 -0.09
N THR A 99 -0.47 15.52 -0.14
CA THR A 99 -0.93 14.85 -1.36
C THR A 99 -2.26 15.43 -1.84
N ALA A 100 -2.63 15.14 -3.09
CA ALA A 100 -3.90 15.59 -3.65
C ALA A 100 -5.08 14.87 -2.96
N PRO A 101 -6.22 15.55 -2.73
CA PRO A 101 -7.42 14.88 -2.23
C PRO A 101 -7.96 13.88 -3.25
N PHE A 102 -8.72 12.89 -2.79
CA PHE A 102 -9.47 12.00 -3.68
C PHE A 102 -10.46 12.79 -4.54
N ASP A 103 -10.55 12.41 -5.81
CA ASP A 103 -11.48 12.98 -6.78
C ASP A 103 -12.08 11.84 -7.60
N GLU A 104 -13.39 11.62 -7.45
CA GLU A 104 -14.13 10.54 -8.11
C GLU A 104 -14.22 10.68 -9.63
N ALA A 105 -13.94 11.86 -10.18
CA ALA A 105 -13.89 12.08 -11.63
C ALA A 105 -12.62 11.48 -12.26
N ASN A 106 -11.58 11.21 -11.46
CA ASN A 106 -10.32 10.65 -11.95
C ASN A 106 -10.40 9.14 -12.21
N THR A 107 -9.43 8.64 -12.95
CA THR A 107 -9.18 7.20 -13.09
C THR A 107 -8.06 6.80 -12.14
N TYR A 108 -8.28 5.70 -11.44
CA TYR A 108 -7.27 5.05 -10.62
C TYR A 108 -7.18 3.59 -11.05
N ASP A 109 -6.04 3.20 -11.60
CA ASP A 109 -5.79 1.88 -12.18
C ASP A 109 -4.32 1.45 -12.00
N LYS A 110 -3.64 2.04 -11.02
CA LYS A 110 -2.33 1.63 -10.50
C LYS A 110 -2.34 1.70 -8.97
N VAL A 111 -1.71 0.74 -8.31
CA VAL A 111 -1.61 0.71 -6.85
C VAL A 111 -0.20 0.38 -6.39
N SER A 112 0.29 1.14 -5.42
CA SER A 112 1.60 0.95 -4.79
C SER A 112 1.48 0.97 -3.28
N ILE A 113 2.20 0.08 -2.60
CA ILE A 113 2.28 -0.02 -1.15
C ILE A 113 3.70 0.28 -0.67
N PHE A 114 3.81 1.02 0.42
CA PHE A 114 5.08 1.46 1.00
C PHE A 114 5.11 1.13 2.48
N PHE A 115 5.97 0.21 2.88
CA PHE A 115 6.13 -0.17 4.29
C PHE A 115 7.10 0.77 5.00
N ASN A 116 6.74 1.16 6.22
CA ASN A 116 7.48 2.09 7.07
C ASN A 116 7.80 3.41 6.32
N PHE A 117 6.76 3.99 5.71
CA PHE A 117 6.88 5.21 4.90
C PHE A 117 7.44 6.38 5.73
N GLY A 118 8.32 7.18 5.14
CA GLY A 118 9.00 8.28 5.83
C GLY A 118 10.25 7.86 6.60
N THR A 119 10.52 6.56 6.72
CA THR A 119 11.73 6.03 7.37
C THR A 119 12.66 5.40 6.33
N THR A 120 13.95 5.76 6.33
CA THR A 120 14.93 5.14 5.44
C THR A 120 15.25 3.71 5.89
N GLY A 121 15.73 2.88 4.96
CA GLY A 121 16.27 1.56 5.28
C GLY A 121 17.53 1.63 6.15
N ALA A 122 18.29 2.73 6.06
CA ALA A 122 19.47 2.92 6.89
C ALA A 122 19.09 3.13 8.37
N ASP A 123 17.98 3.84 8.62
CA ASP A 123 17.46 4.09 9.97
C ASP A 123 16.73 2.87 10.55
N ALA A 124 15.93 2.18 9.75
CA ALA A 124 15.11 1.04 10.19
C ALA A 124 15.86 -0.31 10.16
N GLY A 125 16.97 -0.38 9.42
CA GLY A 125 17.57 -1.63 8.97
C GLY A 125 16.79 -2.28 7.82
N GLU A 126 17.37 -3.31 7.21
CA GLU A 126 16.65 -4.13 6.23
C GLU A 126 15.49 -4.86 6.91
N LYS A 127 14.31 -4.78 6.27
CA LYS A 127 13.07 -5.41 6.77
C LYS A 127 12.36 -6.14 5.64
N THR A 128 11.83 -7.31 5.94
CA THR A 128 10.99 -8.11 5.04
C THR A 128 9.55 -8.03 5.52
N TYR A 129 8.67 -7.58 4.64
CA TYR A 129 7.23 -7.51 4.83
C TYR A 129 6.54 -8.47 3.87
N TYR A 130 5.30 -8.83 4.19
CA TYR A 130 4.44 -9.58 3.28
C TYR A 130 3.07 -8.92 3.19
N PHE A 131 2.42 -9.08 2.05
CA PHE A 131 1.02 -8.68 1.89
C PHE A 131 0.27 -9.56 0.90
N ASP A 132 -1.05 -9.54 1.04
CA ASP A 132 -2.01 -10.25 0.20
C ASP A 132 -3.37 -9.54 0.28
N ASP A 133 -4.37 -10.05 -0.44
CA ASP A 133 -5.78 -9.64 -0.34
C ASP A 133 -6.00 -8.12 -0.51
N VAL A 134 -5.36 -7.51 -1.52
CA VAL A 134 -5.55 -6.09 -1.87
C VAL A 134 -6.94 -5.92 -2.52
N ALA A 135 -7.87 -5.29 -1.82
CA ALA A 135 -9.26 -5.20 -2.26
C ALA A 135 -9.91 -3.85 -1.88
N VAL A 136 -10.95 -3.47 -2.62
CA VAL A 136 -11.87 -2.41 -2.18
C VAL A 136 -12.76 -2.91 -1.04
N VAL A 137 -13.09 -2.03 -0.10
CA VAL A 137 -14.06 -2.31 0.97
C VAL A 137 -15.44 -1.85 0.47
N PRO A 138 -16.45 -2.74 0.44
CA PRO A 138 -17.81 -2.41 -0.02
C PRO A 138 -18.52 -1.35 0.81
#